data_AF-A0A7S2C8H9-F1
#
_entry.id   AF-A0A7S2C8H9-F1
#
_cell.length_a   1.000
_cell.length_b   1.000
_cell.length_c   1.000
_cell.angle_alpha   90.00
_cell.angle_beta   90.00
_cell.angle_gamma   90.00
#
_symmetry.space_group_name_H-M   'P 1'
#
loop_
_entity.id
_entity.type
_entity.pdbx_description
1 polymer ?
#
loop_
_entity_poly.entity_id
_entity_poly.type
_entity_poly.pdbx_seq_one_letter_code
_entity_poly.pdbx_strand_id
1 'polypeptide(L)'
;TTRSLVQGLLILGVLLLAGTMFFMYEGKRDGSVIYLNEAFYFAVMSATTVGYGDSVPESPGGKLFISIYLIVGCFSLANAVHSIASIPTHMRAVRLENIVLNQYGRDLDPYELRDLCSMPWNEDPSYCNKNEFILGMLLKLNKITVKEYVEIGRRFDALDSDGSGKLTPEDVHDPSALVSRQKA
;
A
#
# COMPACT_ATOMS: atom_id res chain seq x y z
N THR A 1 -10.80 0.83 1.71
CA THR A 1 -10.75 -0.35 0.81
C THR A 1 -12.12 -0.90 0.47
N THR A 2 -13.00 -1.20 1.43
CA THR A 2 -14.33 -1.77 1.13
C THR A 2 -15.23 -0.86 0.29
N ARG A 3 -15.31 0.43 0.61
CA ARG A 3 -16.12 1.41 -0.16
C ARG A 3 -15.62 1.62 -1.60
N SER A 4 -14.31 1.72 -1.80
CA SER A 4 -13.69 1.90 -3.11
C SER A 4 -13.82 0.65 -4.00
N LEU A 5 -13.74 -0.54 -3.39
CA LEU A 5 -14.00 -1.82 -4.07
C LEU A 5 -15.45 -1.92 -4.56
N VAL A 6 -16.42 -1.60 -3.70
CA VAL A 6 -17.84 -1.63 -4.07
C VAL A 6 -18.14 -0.62 -5.17
N GLN A 7 -17.60 0.60 -5.09
CA GLN A 7 -17.73 1.61 -6.15
C GLN A 7 -17.12 1.14 -7.46
N GLY A 8 -15.92 0.56 -7.43
CA GLY A 8 -15.26 0.03 -8.63
C GLY A 8 -16.06 -1.10 -9.29
N LEU A 9 -16.61 -2.02 -8.50
CA LEU A 9 -17.48 -3.10 -8.99
C LEU A 9 -18.79 -2.57 -9.58
N LEU A 10 -19.43 -1.59 -8.94
CA LEU A 10 -20.64 -0.96 -9.46
C LEU A 10 -20.37 -0.22 -10.77
N ILE A 11 -19.30 0.56 -10.84
CA ILE A 11 -18.91 1.28 -12.06
C ILE A 11 -18.63 0.28 -13.18
N LEU A 12 -17.85 -0.77 -12.93
CA LEU A 12 -17.56 -1.83 -13.91
C LEU A 12 -18.84 -2.51 -14.40
N GLY A 13 -19.78 -2.84 -13.51
CA GLY A 13 -21.06 -3.42 -13.86
C GLY A 13 -21.90 -2.51 -14.77
N VAL A 14 -21.98 -1.22 -14.44
CA VAL A 14 -22.67 -0.21 -15.27
C VAL A 14 -21.97 -0.07 -16.64
N LEU A 15 -20.64 -0.07 -16.66
CA LEU A 15 -19.83 0.01 -17.87
C LEU A 15 -20.12 -1.16 -18.81
N LEU A 16 -20.11 -2.39 -18.28
CA LEU A 16 -20.40 -3.58 -19.08
C LEU A 16 -21.83 -3.57 -19.63
N LEU A 17 -22.81 -3.20 -18.82
CA LEU A 17 -24.20 -3.09 -19.28
C LEU A 17 -24.36 -2.02 -20.38
N ALA A 18 -23.74 -0.84 -20.20
CA ALA A 18 -23.75 0.21 -21.21
C ALA A 18 -23.06 -0.21 -22.51
N GLY A 19 -21.92 -0.91 -22.41
CA GLY A 19 -21.20 -1.46 -23.54
C GLY A 19 -22.02 -2.51 -24.29
N THR A 20 -22.63 -3.47 -23.57
CA THR A 20 -23.48 -4.50 -24.18
C THR A 20 -24.68 -3.87 -24.89
N MET A 21 -25.34 -2.89 -24.26
CA MET A 21 -26.47 -2.18 -24.89
C MET A 21 -26.02 -1.43 -26.15
N PHE A 22 -24.85 -0.79 -26.11
CA PHE A 22 -24.29 -0.08 -27.25
C PHE A 22 -23.97 -1.01 -28.43
N PHE A 23 -23.25 -2.12 -28.20
CA PHE A 23 -22.94 -3.07 -29.27
C PHE A 23 -24.20 -3.74 -29.85
N MET A 24 -25.22 -4.00 -29.03
CA MET A 24 -26.52 -4.46 -29.55
C MET A 24 -27.23 -3.41 -30.41
N TYR A 25 -27.11 -2.13 -30.08
CA TYR A 25 -27.70 -1.06 -30.87
C TYR A 25 -26.96 -0.85 -32.19
N GLU A 26 -25.62 -0.85 -32.15
CA GLU A 26 -24.78 -0.66 -33.34
C GLU A 26 -24.90 -1.85 -34.30
N GLY A 27 -24.94 -3.09 -33.80
CA GLY A 27 -25.17 -4.29 -34.62
C GLY A 27 -26.48 -4.21 -35.42
N LYS A 28 -27.55 -3.71 -34.79
CA LYS A 28 -28.84 -3.49 -35.48
C LYS A 28 -28.76 -2.45 -36.59
N ARG A 29 -27.84 -1.47 -36.50
CA ARG A 29 -27.64 -0.46 -37.56
C ARG A 29 -26.89 -1.02 -38.76
N ASP A 30 -25.97 -1.95 -38.53
CA ASP A 30 -25.18 -2.61 -39.58
C ASP A 30 -25.95 -3.75 -40.28
N GLY A 31 -27.17 -4.05 -39.82
CA GLY A 31 -28.01 -5.13 -40.37
C GLY A 31 -27.62 -6.54 -39.89
N SER A 32 -26.55 -6.64 -39.09
CA SER A 32 -26.06 -7.86 -38.46
C SER A 32 -26.81 -8.13 -37.15
N VAL A 33 -27.39 -9.32 -37.00
CA VAL A 33 -28.04 -9.71 -35.73
C VAL A 33 -26.96 -10.13 -34.74
N ILE A 34 -26.58 -9.23 -33.82
CA ILE A 34 -25.66 -9.53 -32.71
C ILE A 34 -26.46 -10.08 -31.53
N TYR A 35 -26.10 -11.27 -31.05
CA TYR A 35 -26.71 -11.87 -29.88
C TYR A 35 -26.17 -11.27 -28.57
N LEU A 36 -26.93 -11.39 -27.47
CA LEU A 36 -26.57 -10.78 -26.17
C LEU A 36 -25.19 -11.22 -25.67
N ASN A 37 -24.84 -12.50 -25.86
CA ASN A 37 -23.55 -13.08 -25.49
C ASN A 37 -22.39 -12.45 -26.29
N GLU A 38 -22.58 -12.19 -27.58
CA GLU A 38 -21.57 -11.56 -28.44
C GLU A 38 -21.38 -10.09 -28.08
N ALA A 39 -22.47 -9.35 -27.84
CA ALA A 39 -22.41 -7.96 -27.40
C ALA A 39 -21.77 -7.82 -26.02
N PHE A 40 -22.02 -8.76 -25.10
CA PHE A 40 -21.35 -8.81 -23.80
C PHE A 40 -19.86 -9.12 -23.96
N TYR A 41 -19.50 -10.06 -24.82
CA TYR A 41 -18.11 -10.35 -25.16
C TYR A 41 -17.40 -9.11 -25.70
N PHE A 42 -17.94 -8.40 -26.69
CA PHE A 42 -17.31 -7.19 -27.22
C PHE A 42 -17.18 -6.08 -26.17
N ALA A 43 -18.17 -5.92 -25.29
CA ALA A 43 -18.11 -4.96 -24.19
C ALA A 43 -16.99 -5.28 -23.19
N VAL A 44 -16.87 -6.55 -22.79
CA VAL A 44 -15.81 -7.02 -21.89
C VAL A 44 -14.44 -6.84 -22.53
N MET A 45 -14.26 -7.31 -23.76
CA MET A 45 -12.98 -7.27 -24.47
C MET A 45 -12.49 -5.85 -24.73
N SER A 46 -13.41 -4.92 -24.96
CA SER A 46 -13.11 -3.49 -25.07
C SER A 46 -12.72 -2.91 -23.71
N ALA A 47 -13.49 -3.19 -22.65
CA ALA A 47 -13.22 -2.66 -21.31
C ALA A 47 -11.92 -3.21 -20.69
N THR A 48 -11.56 -4.46 -21.00
CA THR A 48 -10.31 -5.09 -20.58
C THR A 48 -9.12 -4.74 -21.46
N THR A 49 -9.33 -3.93 -22.52
CA THR A 49 -8.30 -3.53 -23.49
C THR A 49 -7.67 -4.68 -24.29
N VAL A 50 -8.28 -5.86 -24.28
CA VAL A 50 -7.79 -7.00 -25.09
C VAL A 50 -8.10 -6.78 -26.57
N GLY A 51 -9.33 -6.35 -26.87
CA GLY A 51 -9.72 -5.76 -28.16
C GLY A 51 -9.23 -6.49 -29.42
N TYR A 52 -9.66 -7.74 -29.65
CA TYR A 52 -9.25 -8.50 -30.85
C TYR A 52 -9.64 -7.85 -32.19
N GLY A 53 -10.61 -6.92 -32.17
CA GLY A 53 -11.04 -6.20 -33.37
C GLY A 53 -12.12 -6.90 -34.19
N ASP A 54 -12.73 -7.96 -33.64
CA ASP A 54 -13.79 -8.75 -34.28
C ASP A 54 -15.03 -7.91 -34.64
N SER A 55 -15.29 -6.84 -33.87
CA SER A 55 -16.37 -5.89 -34.13
C SER A 55 -15.93 -4.49 -33.71
N VAL A 56 -16.06 -3.52 -34.62
CA VAL A 56 -15.66 -2.12 -34.40
C VAL A 56 -16.80 -1.21 -34.87
N PRO A 57 -17.23 -0.21 -34.08
CA PRO A 57 -18.26 0.73 -34.50
C PRO A 57 -17.78 1.59 -35.67
N GLU A 58 -18.49 1.54 -36.79
CA GLU A 58 -18.16 2.34 -37.97
C GLU A 58 -18.80 3.73 -37.92
N SER A 59 -19.90 3.89 -37.19
CA SER A 59 -20.62 5.16 -37.15
C SER A 59 -19.80 6.25 -36.43
N PRO A 60 -19.92 7.53 -36.87
CA PRO A 60 -19.25 8.64 -36.19
C PRO A 60 -19.61 8.74 -34.70
N GLY A 61 -20.87 8.46 -34.35
CA GLY A 61 -21.33 8.43 -32.96
C GLY A 61 -20.76 7.25 -32.19
N GLY A 62 -20.64 6.08 -32.82
CA GLY A 62 -20.05 4.89 -32.21
C GLY A 62 -18.57 5.05 -31.92
N LYS A 63 -17.83 5.72 -32.80
CA LYS A 63 -16.41 6.07 -32.58
C LYS A 63 -16.22 7.00 -31.38
N LEU A 64 -17.12 7.97 -31.18
CA LEU A 64 -17.07 8.84 -30.02
C LEU A 64 -17.38 8.07 -28.72
N PHE A 65 -18.43 7.24 -28.75
CA PHE A 65 -18.82 6.43 -27.60
C PHE A 65 -17.69 5.48 -27.18
N ILE A 66 -17.13 4.70 -28.12
CA ILE A 66 -16.08 3.73 -27.81
C ILE A 66 -14.83 4.41 -27.28
N SER A 67 -14.50 5.62 -27.75
CA SER A 67 -13.36 6.40 -27.24
C SER A 67 -13.53 6.74 -25.76
N ILE A 68 -14.70 7.25 -25.38
CA ILE A 68 -15.01 7.56 -23.97
C ILE A 68 -15.06 6.27 -23.14
N TYR A 69 -15.71 5.23 -23.68
CA TYR A 69 -15.85 3.92 -23.06
C TYR A 69 -14.49 3.32 -22.67
N LEU A 70 -13.50 3.37 -23.57
CA LEU A 70 -12.16 2.85 -23.33
C LEU A 70 -11.44 3.61 -22.21
N ILE A 71 -11.57 4.94 -22.16
CA ILE A 71 -10.97 5.75 -21.09
C ILE A 71 -11.55 5.34 -19.74
N VAL A 72 -12.89 5.33 -19.60
CA VAL A 72 -13.55 4.97 -18.33
C VAL A 72 -13.29 3.51 -17.96
N GLY A 73 -13.26 2.61 -18.95
CA GLY A 73 -12.93 1.19 -18.76
C GLY A 73 -11.52 0.99 -18.21
N CYS A 74 -10.53 1.70 -18.77
CA CYS A 74 -9.14 1.64 -18.31
C CYS A 74 -9.00 2.10 -16.85
N PHE A 75 -9.61 3.24 -16.47
CA PHE A 75 -9.59 3.70 -15.08
C PHE A 75 -10.26 2.71 -14.12
N SER A 76 -11.38 2.12 -14.54
CA SER A 76 -12.12 1.15 -13.73
C SER A 76 -11.31 -0.12 -13.50
N LEU A 77 -10.63 -0.62 -14.55
CA LEU A 77 -9.75 -1.78 -14.47
C LEU A 77 -8.53 -1.50 -13.58
N ALA A 78 -7.89 -0.34 -13.73
CA ALA A 78 -6.77 0.06 -12.90
C ALA A 78 -7.14 0.10 -11.40
N ASN A 79 -8.31 0.63 -11.07
CA ASN A 79 -8.82 0.66 -9.70
C ASN A 79 -9.08 -0.75 -9.14
N ALA A 80 -9.60 -1.66 -9.97
CA ALA A 80 -9.82 -3.05 -9.59
C ALA A 80 -8.49 -3.76 -9.28
N VAL A 81 -7.51 -3.62 -10.18
CA VAL A 81 -6.15 -4.18 -10.00
C VAL A 81 -5.47 -3.61 -8.75
N HIS A 82 -5.52 -2.29 -8.55
CA HIS A 82 -4.97 -1.64 -7.35
C HIS A 82 -5.59 -2.21 -6.07
N SER A 83 -6.91 -2.37 -6.06
CA SER A 83 -7.61 -2.88 -4.89
C SER A 83 -7.19 -4.31 -4.56
N ILE A 84 -7.02 -5.18 -5.56
CA ILE A 84 -6.51 -6.54 -5.37
C ILE A 84 -5.05 -6.50 -4.87
N ALA A 85 -4.20 -5.67 -5.49
CA ALA A 85 -2.79 -5.53 -5.12
C ALA A 85 -2.59 -5.00 -3.68
N SER A 86 -3.54 -4.21 -3.16
CA SER A 86 -3.49 -3.71 -1.79
C SER A 86 -3.79 -4.78 -0.74
N ILE A 87 -4.55 -5.82 -1.06
CA ILE A 87 -4.98 -6.86 -0.09
C ILE A 87 -3.79 -7.57 0.57
N PRO A 88 -2.79 -8.11 -0.16
CA PRO A 88 -1.63 -8.75 0.45
C PRO A 88 -0.86 -7.85 1.40
N THR A 89 -0.74 -6.55 1.08
CA THR A 89 0.04 -5.61 1.89
C THR A 89 -0.62 -5.36 3.25
N HIS A 90 -1.94 -5.16 3.27
CA HIS A 90 -2.71 -5.01 4.51
C HIS A 90 -2.76 -6.32 5.31
N MET A 91 -2.91 -7.45 4.63
CA MET A 91 -2.93 -8.78 5.25
C MET A 91 -1.60 -9.12 5.93
N ARG A 92 -0.47 -8.72 5.33
CA ARG A 92 0.86 -8.91 5.92
C ARG A 92 1.01 -8.15 7.23
N ALA A 93 0.56 -6.89 7.29
CA ALA A 93 0.61 -6.10 8.51
C ALA A 93 -0.17 -6.75 9.66
N VAL A 94 -1.40 -7.21 9.40
CA VAL A 94 -2.24 -7.87 10.41
C VAL A 94 -1.69 -9.24 10.83
N ARG A 95 -1.06 -10.00 9.90
CA ARG A 95 -0.43 -11.28 10.24
C ARG A 95 0.77 -11.11 11.15
N LEU A 96 1.66 -10.15 10.85
CA LEU A 96 2.83 -9.90 11.69
C LEU A 96 2.42 -9.51 13.10
N GLU A 97 1.41 -8.66 13.24
CA GLU A 97 0.87 -8.28 14.53
C GLU A 97 0.36 -9.49 15.32
N ASN A 98 -0.44 -10.36 14.70
CA ASN A 98 -0.91 -11.57 15.36
C ASN A 98 0.19 -12.59 15.65
N ILE A 99 1.21 -12.73 14.79
CA ILE A 99 2.32 -13.66 15.02
C ILE A 99 3.17 -13.17 16.20
N VAL A 100 3.60 -11.91 16.16
CA VAL A 100 4.47 -11.34 17.20
C VAL A 100 3.74 -11.28 18.54
N LEU A 101 2.48 -10.85 18.58
CA LEU A 101 1.74 -10.78 19.85
C LEU A 101 1.41 -12.17 20.42
N ASN A 102 1.19 -13.19 19.58
CA ASN A 102 0.97 -14.55 20.09
C ASN A 102 2.28 -15.25 20.47
N GLN A 103 3.38 -14.99 19.77
CA GLN A 103 4.69 -15.58 20.02
C GLN A 103 5.34 -15.01 21.28
N TYR A 104 5.29 -13.69 21.47
CA TYR A 104 5.96 -13.01 22.60
C TYR A 104 5.00 -12.58 23.73
N GLY A 105 3.70 -12.90 23.63
CA GLY A 105 2.66 -12.36 24.54
C GLY A 105 2.33 -13.19 25.78
N ARG A 106 2.83 -14.43 25.90
CA ARG A 106 2.60 -15.27 27.10
C ARG A 106 3.88 -15.75 27.75
N ASP A 107 4.81 -16.31 26.98
CA ASP A 107 6.10 -16.82 27.46
C ASP A 107 7.17 -16.51 26.41
N LEU A 108 8.39 -16.17 26.83
CA LEU A 108 9.54 -16.01 25.92
C LEU A 108 10.55 -17.13 26.17
N ASP A 109 10.94 -17.84 25.12
CA ASP A 109 12.08 -18.75 25.17
C ASP A 109 13.39 -17.92 25.34
N PRO A 110 14.38 -18.38 26.13
CA PRO A 110 15.72 -17.79 26.17
C PRO A 110 16.34 -17.42 24.81
N TYR A 111 16.09 -18.20 23.76
CA TYR A 111 16.59 -17.88 22.40
C TYR A 111 15.86 -16.69 21.77
N GLU A 112 14.55 -16.59 21.98
CA GLU A 112 13.70 -15.51 21.48
C GLU A 112 13.98 -14.20 22.21
N LEU A 113 14.19 -14.28 23.53
CA LEU A 113 14.68 -13.16 24.32
C LEU A 113 16.03 -12.72 23.76
N ARG A 114 17.01 -13.63 23.60
CA ARG A 114 18.32 -13.28 23.06
C ARG A 114 18.23 -12.61 21.69
N ASP A 115 17.39 -13.10 20.78
CA ASP A 115 17.19 -12.49 19.45
C ASP A 115 16.58 -11.08 19.52
N LEU A 116 15.66 -10.83 20.45
CA LEU A 116 15.09 -9.51 20.70
C LEU A 116 16.11 -8.55 21.33
N CYS A 117 17.05 -9.08 22.09
CA CYS A 117 18.06 -8.32 22.83
C CYS A 117 19.35 -8.12 22.03
N SER A 118 19.63 -8.95 21.02
CA SER A 118 20.82 -8.85 20.16
C SER A 118 20.68 -7.80 19.05
N MET A 119 19.90 -6.76 19.31
CA MET A 119 19.66 -5.71 18.35
C MET A 119 20.89 -4.79 18.22
N PRO A 120 21.13 -4.19 17.03
CA PRO A 120 22.38 -3.46 16.73
C PRO A 120 22.67 -2.23 17.61
N TRP A 121 21.73 -1.81 18.44
CA TRP A 121 21.87 -0.67 19.36
C TRP A 121 21.91 -1.07 20.83
N ASN A 122 21.91 -2.36 21.14
CA ASN A 122 22.03 -2.78 22.52
C ASN A 122 23.52 -2.78 22.90
N GLU A 123 23.88 -1.91 23.85
CA GLU A 123 25.26 -1.79 24.35
C GLU A 123 25.66 -3.01 25.18
N ASP A 124 24.71 -3.59 25.92
CA ASP A 124 24.92 -4.75 26.79
C ASP A 124 23.99 -5.92 26.42
N PRO A 125 24.50 -6.99 25.80
CA PRO A 125 23.68 -8.15 25.43
C PRO A 125 23.28 -9.04 26.63
N SER A 126 23.71 -8.69 27.85
CA SER A 126 23.51 -9.53 29.06
C SER A 126 22.12 -9.39 29.68
N TYR A 127 21.42 -8.28 29.41
CA TYR A 127 20.06 -8.05 29.88
C TYR A 127 19.31 -7.19 28.87
N CYS A 128 18.00 -7.07 29.05
CA CYS A 128 17.15 -6.26 28.20
C CYS A 128 16.25 -5.41 29.07
N ASN A 129 16.40 -4.10 28.93
CA ASN A 129 15.55 -3.18 29.66
C ASN A 129 14.18 -3.09 28.99
N LYS A 130 13.22 -2.52 29.72
CA LYS A 130 11.84 -2.37 29.23
C LYS A 130 11.77 -1.60 27.89
N ASN A 131 12.67 -0.64 27.67
CA ASN A 131 12.66 0.20 26.48
C ASN A 131 13.22 -0.55 25.26
N GLU A 132 14.29 -1.32 25.43
CA GLU A 132 14.86 -2.23 24.43
C GLU A 132 13.87 -3.30 24.02
N PHE A 133 13.16 -3.88 25.00
CA PHE A 133 12.10 -4.84 24.72
C PHE A 133 11.00 -4.21 23.85
N ILE A 134 10.52 -3.02 24.22
CA ILE A 134 9.49 -2.30 23.45
C ILE A 134 10.00 -1.96 22.05
N LEU A 135 11.23 -1.44 21.91
CA LEU A 135 11.84 -1.11 20.62
C LEU A 135 12.03 -2.35 19.73
N GLY A 136 12.52 -3.44 20.31
CA GLY A 136 12.64 -4.73 19.64
C GLY A 136 11.30 -5.23 19.12
N MET A 137 10.25 -5.15 19.94
CA MET A 137 8.89 -5.51 19.56
C MET A 137 8.35 -4.61 18.44
N LEU A 138 8.58 -3.30 18.51
CA LEU A 138 8.17 -2.36 17.46
C LEU A 138 8.87 -2.65 16.11
N LEU A 139 10.13 -3.08 16.13
CA LEU A 139 10.84 -3.51 14.92
C LEU A 139 10.32 -4.82 14.37
N LYS A 140 10.07 -5.82 15.21
CA LYS A 140 9.47 -7.09 14.77
C LYS A 140 8.05 -6.91 14.23
N LEU A 141 7.30 -5.94 14.78
CA LEU A 141 6.00 -5.49 14.26
C LEU A 141 6.10 -4.60 13.00
N ASN A 142 7.32 -4.31 12.53
CA ASN A 142 7.60 -3.47 11.38
C ASN A 142 6.95 -2.06 11.48
N LYS A 143 6.84 -1.55 12.72
CA LYS A 143 6.29 -0.21 13.03
C LYS A 143 7.36 0.87 12.97
N ILE A 144 8.61 0.48 13.21
CA ILE A 144 9.81 1.28 13.03
C ILE A 144 10.79 0.44 12.20
N THR A 145 11.70 1.09 11.48
CA THR A 145 12.78 0.45 10.74
C THR A 145 14.13 0.70 11.41
N VAL A 146 15.12 -0.16 11.17
CA VAL A 146 16.48 0.01 11.70
C VAL A 146 17.08 1.36 11.29
N LYS A 147 16.77 1.84 10.08
CA LYS A 147 17.23 3.14 9.59
C LYS A 147 16.65 4.30 10.39
N GLU A 148 15.34 4.27 10.64
CA GLU A 148 14.65 5.29 11.44
C GLU A 148 15.21 5.32 12.86
N TYR A 149 15.43 4.13 13.45
CA TYR A 149 16.04 4.02 14.77
C TYR A 149 17.43 4.70 14.82
N VAL A 150 18.33 4.36 13.89
CA VAL A 150 19.69 4.93 13.83
C VAL A 150 19.66 6.44 13.61
N GLU A 151 18.73 6.94 12.80
CA GLU A 151 18.56 8.37 12.56
C GLU A 151 18.06 9.10 13.82
N ILE A 152 17.12 8.52 14.56
CA ILE A 152 16.63 9.08 15.82
C ILE A 152 17.74 9.04 16.88
N GLY A 153 18.50 7.94 16.96
CA GLY A 153 19.67 7.82 17.84
C GLY A 153 20.70 8.89 17.58
N ARG A 154 21.09 9.12 16.31
CA ARG A 154 22.02 10.20 15.95
C ARG A 154 21.53 11.60 16.37
N ARG A 155 20.21 11.82 16.43
CA ARG A 155 19.66 13.09 16.93
C ARG A 155 19.71 13.18 18.45
N PHE A 156 19.53 12.05 19.14
CA PHE A 156 19.73 11.96 20.58
C PHE A 156 21.18 12.26 20.93
N ASP A 157 22.14 11.59 20.29
CA ASP A 157 23.59 11.81 20.50
C ASP A 157 24.01 13.24 20.18
N ALA A 158 23.35 13.88 19.22
CA ALA A 158 23.63 15.28 18.87
C ALA A 158 23.09 16.30 19.89
N LEU A 159 22.19 15.87 20.78
CA LEU A 159 21.63 16.66 21.88
C LEU A 159 22.31 16.33 23.21
N ASP A 160 22.75 15.08 23.39
CA ASP A 160 23.48 14.58 24.55
C ASP A 160 24.91 15.13 24.55
N SER A 161 25.10 16.29 25.20
CA SER A 161 26.35 17.03 25.15
C SER A 161 27.41 16.44 26.08
N ASP A 162 26.97 15.78 27.16
CA ASP A 162 27.85 15.11 28.11
C ASP A 162 28.11 13.63 27.75
N GLY A 163 27.39 13.08 26.78
CA GLY A 163 27.54 11.70 26.31
C GLY A 163 27.11 10.69 27.37
N SER A 164 26.23 11.09 28.28
CA SER A 164 25.79 10.25 29.40
C SER A 164 24.77 9.19 29.01
N GLY A 165 24.27 9.21 27.77
CA GLY A 165 23.15 8.40 27.30
C GLY A 165 21.82 8.88 27.86
N LYS A 166 21.75 10.09 28.41
CA LYS A 166 20.55 10.68 29.03
C LYS A 166 20.45 12.15 28.67
N LEU A 167 19.26 12.59 28.28
CA LEU A 167 18.99 14.02 28.09
C LEU A 167 18.49 14.64 29.38
N THR A 168 19.27 15.58 29.90
CA THR A 168 18.94 16.40 31.05
C THR A 168 18.60 17.83 30.61
N PRO A 169 17.96 18.66 31.46
CA PRO A 169 17.71 20.06 31.13
C PRO A 169 18.99 20.87 30.85
N GLU A 170 20.14 20.42 31.37
CA GLU A 170 21.45 21.04 31.19
C GLU A 170 21.96 20.86 29.76
N ASP A 171 21.66 19.73 29.11
CA ASP A 171 22.00 19.44 27.71
C ASP A 171 21.26 20.34 26.71
N VAL A 172 20.08 20.83 27.08
CA VAL A 172 19.23 21.68 26.23
C VAL A 172 19.56 23.17 26.39
N HIS A 173 20.37 23.52 27.39
CA HIS A 173 20.65 24.90 27.79
C HIS A 173 21.99 25.45 27.33
N ASP A 174 22.74 24.75 26.45
CA ASP A 174 23.94 25.32 25.84
C ASP A 174 23.65 25.93 24.44
N PRO A 175 23.30 27.23 24.36
CA PRO A 175 23.14 27.93 23.08
C PRO A 175 24.45 28.06 22.29
N SER A 176 25.61 27.67 22.82
CA SER A 176 26.90 27.78 22.11
C SER A 176 27.08 26.70 21.03
N ALA A 177 26.40 25.56 21.12
CA ALA A 177 26.42 24.50 20.11
C ALA A 177 25.63 24.85 18.83
N LEU A 178 24.70 25.80 18.90
CA LEU A 178 23.91 26.25 17.74
C LEU A 178 24.66 27.29 16.89
N VAL A 179 25.58 28.06 17.49
CA VAL A 179 26.32 29.13 16.79
C VAL A 179 27.46 28.57 15.93
N SER A 180 28.06 27.43 16.31
CA SER A 180 29.09 26.75 15.52
C SER A 180 28.54 26.02 14.28
N ARG A 181 27.23 25.72 14.24
CA ARG A 181 26.56 25.00 13.13
C ARG A 181 26.07 25.87 11.97
N GLN A 182 26.12 27.20 12.07
CA GLN A 182 25.76 28.10 10.95
C GLN A 182 26.95 28.55 10.09
N LYS A 183 28.17 28.07 10.36
CA LYS A 183 29.41 28.49 9.68
C LYS A 183 30.20 27.39 8.98
N ALA A 184 29.66 26.18 8.82
CA ALA A 184 30.29 25.10 8.06
C ALA A 184 29.33 24.53 7.01
#